data_AF-A0A6C0H0L5-F1
#
_entry.id   AF-A0A6C0H0L5-F1
#
_cell.length_a   1.000
_cell.length_b   1.000
_cell.length_c   1.000
_cell.angle_alpha   90.00
_cell.angle_beta   90.00
_cell.angle_gamma   90.00
#
_symmetry.space_group_name_H-M   'P 1'
#
loop_
_entity.id
_entity.type
_entity.pdbx_description
1 polymer ?
#
loop_
_entity_poly.entity_id
_entity_poly.type
_entity_poly.pdbx_seq_one_letter_code
_entity_poly.pdbx_strand_id
1 'polypeptide(L)'
;MNEIISKLKYGQCNVENCPKNNLEKKDKIIINNILNKIKIKQSYDWYKNELKLIQSFQLLLNEYPNYDYKSIVGSKTHLQLSKIEDSKYDTFNYYLKYLNKKYKINIDFKNIKNIYYSLRNIILTLKDQLNMPRPYQLLIYYPEIKLNVEFSTTAITASAPSGHCFYGLINGYLIYLSERKFFDNNYNELITLINISLDFGYHRNMGAIHFIYDNYVSYITFLDVINVYKLNDNNEYLSLIKEPLDKLFKIYNVK
;
A
#
# COMPACT_ATOMS: atom_id res chain seq x y z
N MET A 1 4.36 15.52 27.37
CA MET A 1 4.35 15.23 25.93
C MET A 1 5.31 14.10 25.55
N ASN A 2 6.59 14.13 25.97
CA ASN A 2 7.54 13.01 25.79
C ASN A 2 7.14 11.71 26.52
N GLU A 3 6.37 11.81 27.61
CA GLU A 3 5.91 10.66 28.38
C GLU A 3 4.75 9.89 27.73
N ILE A 4 3.94 10.56 26.91
CA ILE A 4 2.79 9.96 26.20
C ILE A 4 3.27 9.16 24.98
N ILE A 5 4.29 9.64 24.27
CA ILE A 5 4.96 8.91 23.18
C ILE A 5 5.59 7.61 23.71
N SER A 6 6.08 7.60 24.96
CA SER A 6 6.64 6.40 25.59
C SER A 6 5.59 5.32 25.90
N LYS A 7 4.33 5.72 26.16
CA LYS A 7 3.20 4.84 26.49
C LYS A 7 2.46 4.33 25.24
N LEU A 8 2.68 4.95 24.08
CA LEU A 8 2.18 4.52 22.77
C LEU A 8 3.19 3.64 22.01
N LYS A 9 4.07 2.91 22.70
CA LYS A 9 4.83 1.78 22.13
C LYS A 9 3.86 0.64 21.80
N TYR A 10 3.02 0.86 20.79
CA TYR A 10 2.11 -0.14 20.26
C TYR A 10 2.92 -1.30 19.70
N GLY A 11 2.65 -2.48 20.25
CA GLY A 11 3.04 -3.77 19.66
C GLY A 11 4.51 -3.83 19.26
N GLN A 12 5.42 -3.81 20.23
CA GLN A 12 6.68 -4.52 20.01
C GLN A 12 6.29 -5.90 19.51
N CYS A 13 6.68 -6.23 18.27
CA CYS A 13 6.64 -7.57 17.74
C CYS A 13 7.10 -8.50 18.87
N ASN A 14 6.22 -9.36 19.40
CA ASN A 14 6.61 -10.30 20.44
C ASN A 14 7.88 -10.99 19.93
N VAL A 15 8.99 -10.75 20.62
CA VAL A 15 10.36 -10.94 20.11
C VAL A 15 10.62 -12.39 19.67
N GLU A 16 9.77 -13.32 20.13
CA GLU A 16 9.80 -14.73 19.78
C GLU A 16 9.27 -15.07 18.38
N ASN A 17 8.43 -14.21 17.77
CA ASN A 17 7.85 -14.43 16.44
C ASN A 17 8.23 -13.36 15.41
N CYS A 18 9.05 -12.38 15.77
CA CYS A 18 9.71 -11.58 14.75
C CYS A 18 10.79 -12.45 14.11
N PRO A 19 10.72 -12.72 12.78
CA PRO A 19 11.76 -13.51 12.12
C PRO A 19 13.10 -12.87 12.46
N LYS A 20 14.03 -13.65 13.03
CA LYS A 20 15.39 -13.19 13.31
C LYS A 20 15.93 -12.62 12.00
N ASN A 21 15.99 -11.29 11.95
CA ASN A 21 16.16 -10.48 10.75
C ASN A 21 17.52 -10.72 10.10
N ASN A 22 17.63 -11.78 9.29
CA ASN A 22 18.68 -11.87 8.29
C ASN A 22 18.30 -10.98 7.10
N LEU A 23 18.24 -9.67 7.35
CA LEU A 23 18.10 -8.66 6.29
C LEU A 23 19.31 -8.76 5.37
N GLU A 24 19.06 -8.91 4.08
CA GLU A 24 20.12 -8.88 3.09
C GLU A 24 20.77 -7.48 3.04
N LYS A 25 21.96 -7.39 2.46
CA LYS A 25 22.65 -6.10 2.28
C LYS A 25 21.77 -5.10 1.49
N LYS A 26 21.02 -5.59 0.50
CA LYS A 26 20.10 -4.77 -0.32
C LYS A 26 18.95 -4.24 0.51
N ASP A 27 18.33 -5.06 1.34
CA ASP A 27 17.23 -4.65 2.23
C ASP A 27 17.66 -3.52 3.15
N LYS A 28 18.86 -3.62 3.74
CA LYS A 28 19.42 -2.56 4.61
C LYS A 28 19.63 -1.25 3.86
N ILE A 29 20.08 -1.31 2.60
CA ILE A 29 20.23 -0.12 1.74
C ILE A 29 18.88 0.53 1.50
N ILE A 30 17.86 -0.26 1.15
CA ILE A 30 16.50 0.22 0.92
C ILE A 30 15.96 0.89 2.19
N ILE A 31 16.02 0.21 3.33
CA ILE A 31 15.55 0.73 4.61
C ILE A 31 16.23 2.07 4.94
N ASN A 32 17.55 2.14 4.84
CA ASN A 32 18.30 3.38 5.12
C ASN A 32 17.93 4.52 4.17
N ASN A 33 17.77 4.24 2.87
CA ASN A 33 17.35 5.26 1.91
C ASN A 33 15.97 5.82 2.27
N ILE A 34 15.03 4.94 2.63
CA ILE A 34 13.67 5.33 3.00
C ILE A 34 13.67 6.16 4.29
N LEU A 35 14.38 5.74 5.34
CA LEU A 35 14.49 6.54 6.57
C LEU A 35 15.14 7.91 6.33
N ASN A 36 16.10 8.01 5.41
CA ASN A 36 16.75 9.28 5.08
C ASN A 36 15.84 10.23 4.30
N LYS A 37 14.98 9.69 3.43
CA LYS A 37 13.98 10.45 2.65
C LYS A 37 12.82 10.90 3.52
N ILE A 38 12.40 10.07 4.47
CA ILE A 38 11.29 10.37 5.38
C ILE A 38 11.79 11.25 6.52
N LYS A 39 11.48 12.55 6.44
CA LYS A 39 11.75 13.50 7.53
C LYS A 39 10.44 14.10 8.02
N ILE A 40 9.59 13.30 8.65
CA ILE A 40 8.33 13.80 9.21
C ILE A 40 8.45 14.10 10.68
N LYS A 41 8.14 15.35 11.02
CA LYS A 41 7.87 15.77 12.39
C LYS A 41 6.41 15.43 12.70
N GLN A 42 6.19 14.26 13.29
CA GLN A 42 4.88 13.76 13.69
C GLN A 42 4.33 14.61 14.85
N SER A 43 3.62 15.69 14.52
CA SER A 43 2.99 16.62 15.49
C SER A 43 1.49 16.37 15.61
N TYR A 44 0.88 16.93 16.66
CA TYR A 44 -0.57 16.90 16.86
C TYR A 44 -1.31 17.46 15.63
N ASP A 45 -0.93 18.65 15.16
CA ASP A 45 -1.56 19.28 13.99
C ASP A 45 -1.38 18.47 12.71
N TRP A 46 -0.24 17.80 12.56
CA TRP A 46 0.03 16.94 11.42
C TRP A 46 -0.96 15.76 11.38
N TYR A 47 -1.13 15.04 12.49
CA TYR A 47 -2.11 13.95 12.55
C TYR A 47 -3.54 14.44 12.36
N LYS A 48 -3.89 15.60 12.91
CA LYS A 48 -5.21 16.22 12.71
C LYS A 48 -5.51 16.42 11.23
N ASN A 49 -4.54 16.94 10.47
CA ASN A 49 -4.68 17.17 9.03
C ASN A 49 -4.77 15.85 8.26
N GLU A 50 -3.97 14.85 8.62
CA GLU A 50 -4.06 13.51 8.01
C GLU A 50 -5.41 12.84 8.26
N LEU A 51 -5.96 12.95 9.47
CA LEU A 51 -7.29 12.42 9.79
C LEU A 51 -8.39 13.12 8.99
N LYS A 52 -8.31 14.45 8.84
CA LYS A 52 -9.23 15.21 7.98
C LYS A 52 -9.12 14.79 6.51
N LEU A 53 -7.91 14.53 6.03
CA LEU A 53 -7.69 14.06 4.67
C LEU A 53 -8.36 12.69 4.45
N ILE A 54 -8.22 11.75 5.39
CA ILE A 54 -8.96 10.48 5.34
C ILE A 54 -10.47 10.73 5.29
N GLN A 55 -11.00 11.63 6.13
CA GLN A 55 -12.42 11.95 6.15
C GLN A 55 -12.91 12.46 4.78
N SER A 56 -12.18 13.39 4.16
CA SER A 56 -12.47 13.88 2.82
C SER A 56 -12.41 12.76 1.77
N PHE A 57 -11.45 11.84 1.90
CA PHE A 57 -11.29 10.70 1.00
C PHE A 57 -12.44 9.70 1.12
N GLN A 58 -12.92 9.43 2.34
CA GLN A 58 -14.09 8.58 2.59
C GLN A 58 -15.37 9.17 1.98
N LEU A 59 -15.54 10.49 2.05
CA LEU A 59 -16.68 11.17 1.41
C LEU A 59 -16.60 11.03 -0.11
N LEU A 60 -15.43 11.34 -0.69
CA LEU A 60 -15.21 11.25 -2.14
C LEU A 60 -15.50 9.83 -2.65
N LEU A 61 -14.88 8.79 -2.08
CA LEU A 61 -14.99 7.42 -2.60
C LEU A 61 -16.35 6.75 -2.34
N ASN A 62 -17.16 7.29 -1.43
CA ASN A 62 -18.56 6.88 -1.32
C ASN A 62 -19.43 7.42 -2.47
N GLU A 63 -19.03 8.54 -3.08
CA GLU A 63 -19.75 9.19 -4.19
C GLU A 63 -19.33 8.67 -5.57
N TYR A 64 -18.13 8.10 -5.71
CA TYR A 64 -17.69 7.51 -6.97
C TYR A 64 -18.14 6.05 -7.09
N PRO A 65 -19.09 5.73 -8.00
CA PRO A 65 -19.38 4.33 -8.31
C PRO A 65 -18.12 3.69 -8.88
N ASN A 66 -17.92 2.42 -8.50
CA ASN A 66 -16.79 1.57 -8.86
C ASN A 66 -16.23 1.86 -10.26
N TYR A 67 -14.91 1.81 -10.39
CA TYR A 67 -14.30 1.49 -11.67
C TYR A 67 -15.00 0.28 -12.30
N ASP A 68 -15.09 0.24 -13.63
CA ASP A 68 -15.78 -0.79 -14.41
C ASP A 68 -15.05 -2.15 -14.40
N TYR A 69 -14.72 -2.66 -13.21
CA TYR A 69 -14.27 -4.03 -12.96
C TYR A 69 -15.44 -4.97 -12.74
N LYS A 70 -16.66 -4.58 -13.14
CA LYS A 70 -17.86 -5.40 -12.94
C LYS A 70 -17.70 -6.79 -13.58
N SER A 71 -16.97 -6.86 -14.68
CA SER A 71 -16.61 -8.10 -15.37
C SER A 71 -15.57 -8.96 -14.63
N ILE A 72 -14.79 -8.39 -13.70
CA ILE A 72 -13.69 -9.05 -12.98
C ILE A 72 -14.11 -9.43 -11.56
N VAL A 73 -14.63 -8.48 -10.78
CA VAL A 73 -14.98 -8.65 -9.35
C VAL A 73 -16.50 -8.63 -9.08
N GLY A 74 -17.32 -8.46 -10.11
CA GLY A 74 -18.77 -8.28 -9.99
C GLY A 74 -19.15 -6.86 -9.58
N SER A 75 -20.39 -6.65 -9.14
CA SER A 75 -20.92 -5.34 -8.71
C SER A 75 -20.46 -4.91 -7.31
N LYS A 76 -19.23 -5.26 -6.89
CA LYS A 76 -18.73 -4.98 -5.53
C LYS A 76 -18.28 -3.53 -5.41
N THR A 77 -18.66 -2.84 -4.32
CA THR A 77 -18.16 -1.50 -3.98
C THR A 77 -16.69 -1.53 -3.56
N HIS A 78 -15.96 -0.40 -3.63
CA HIS A 78 -14.62 -0.27 -3.04
C HIS A 78 -14.55 -0.72 -1.56
N LEU A 79 -15.59 -0.42 -0.77
CA LEU A 79 -15.70 -0.89 0.61
C LEU A 79 -15.89 -2.41 0.72
N GLN A 80 -16.55 -3.04 -0.25
CA GLN A 80 -16.63 -4.50 -0.30
C GLN A 80 -15.31 -5.10 -0.77
N LEU A 81 -14.57 -4.41 -1.63
CA LEU A 81 -13.23 -4.81 -2.06
C LEU A 81 -12.20 -4.71 -0.92
N SER A 82 -12.25 -3.67 -0.09
CA SER A 82 -11.36 -3.54 1.08
C SER A 82 -11.42 -4.75 2.01
N LYS A 83 -12.63 -5.30 2.20
CA LYS A 83 -12.87 -6.47 3.06
C LYS A 83 -12.33 -7.78 2.49
N ILE A 84 -12.27 -7.91 1.17
CA ILE A 84 -11.75 -9.14 0.53
C ILE A 84 -10.22 -9.11 0.38
N GLU A 85 -9.58 -7.94 0.44
CA GLU A 85 -8.11 -7.82 0.36
C GLU A 85 -7.41 -8.45 1.56
N ASP A 86 -8.05 -8.47 2.72
CA ASP A 86 -7.58 -9.22 3.90
C ASP A 86 -7.88 -10.74 3.79
N SER A 87 -8.47 -11.21 2.69
CA SER A 87 -8.88 -12.61 2.48
C SER A 87 -7.96 -13.37 1.51
N LYS A 88 -8.11 -14.70 1.46
CA LYS A 88 -7.39 -15.56 0.49
C LYS A 88 -7.75 -15.28 -0.97
N TYR A 89 -8.85 -14.56 -1.24
CA TYR A 89 -9.36 -14.25 -2.57
C TYR A 89 -9.25 -12.75 -2.85
N ASP A 90 -8.02 -12.25 -2.88
CA ASP A 90 -7.73 -10.86 -3.23
C ASP A 90 -8.09 -10.52 -4.69
N THR A 91 -8.19 -9.23 -4.98
CA THR A 91 -8.52 -8.65 -6.29
C THR A 91 -7.58 -9.13 -7.41
N PHE A 92 -6.29 -9.36 -7.13
CA PHE A 92 -5.36 -9.88 -8.13
C PHE A 92 -5.72 -11.31 -8.54
N ASN A 93 -6.11 -12.20 -7.62
CA ASN A 93 -6.51 -13.56 -8.01
C ASN A 93 -7.72 -13.55 -8.95
N TYR A 94 -8.69 -12.64 -8.75
CA TYR A 94 -9.82 -12.49 -9.67
C TYR A 94 -9.36 -11.98 -11.05
N TYR A 95 -8.50 -10.97 -11.05
CA TYR A 95 -8.00 -10.40 -12.29
C TYR A 95 -7.15 -11.38 -13.11
N LEU A 96 -6.26 -12.13 -12.45
CA LEU A 96 -5.44 -13.14 -13.11
C LEU A 96 -6.28 -14.29 -13.68
N LYS A 97 -7.32 -14.74 -12.95
CA LYS A 97 -8.27 -15.72 -13.50
C LYS A 97 -8.97 -15.19 -14.75
N TYR A 98 -9.38 -13.93 -14.75
CA TYR A 98 -9.97 -13.27 -15.90
C TYR A 98 -8.99 -13.23 -17.09
N LEU A 99 -7.76 -12.78 -16.86
CA LEU A 99 -6.74 -12.69 -17.90
C LEU A 99 -6.41 -14.08 -18.49
N ASN A 100 -6.19 -15.09 -17.64
CA ASN A 100 -5.89 -16.45 -18.08
C ASN A 100 -7.05 -17.05 -18.88
N LYS A 101 -8.30 -16.75 -18.50
CA LYS A 101 -9.49 -17.24 -19.22
C LYS A 101 -9.66 -16.56 -20.57
N LYS A 102 -9.58 -15.22 -20.61
CA LYS A 102 -9.90 -14.39 -21.78
C LYS A 102 -8.75 -14.33 -22.79
N TYR A 103 -7.53 -14.12 -22.31
CA TYR A 103 -6.35 -13.88 -23.15
C TYR A 103 -5.39 -15.07 -23.22
N LYS A 104 -5.66 -16.15 -22.47
CA LYS A 104 -4.81 -17.35 -22.45
C LYS A 104 -3.36 -17.09 -22.01
N ILE A 105 -3.13 -16.00 -21.27
CA ILE A 105 -1.85 -15.79 -20.59
C ILE A 105 -1.76 -16.72 -19.38
N ASN A 106 -0.56 -17.16 -19.01
CA ASN A 106 -0.36 -18.12 -17.91
C ASN A 106 0.59 -17.54 -16.86
N ILE A 107 0.12 -16.51 -16.17
CA ILE A 107 0.91 -15.83 -15.14
C ILE A 107 1.09 -16.75 -13.93
N ASP A 108 2.35 -17.08 -13.60
CA ASP A 108 2.69 -17.82 -12.37
C ASP A 108 2.61 -16.90 -11.14
N PHE A 109 1.40 -16.76 -10.61
CA PHE A 109 1.19 -15.93 -9.43
C PHE A 109 1.85 -16.49 -8.17
N LYS A 110 2.13 -17.80 -8.11
CA LYS A 110 2.82 -18.40 -6.97
C LYS A 110 4.25 -17.88 -6.90
N ASN A 111 4.94 -17.81 -8.04
CA ASN A 111 6.28 -17.25 -8.10
C ASN A 111 6.30 -15.75 -7.72
N ILE A 112 5.33 -14.97 -8.23
CA ILE A 112 5.17 -13.55 -7.85
C ILE A 112 4.97 -13.40 -6.34
N LYS A 113 4.11 -14.23 -5.73
CA LYS A 113 3.93 -14.25 -4.27
C LYS A 113 5.22 -14.59 -3.51
N ASN A 114 6.06 -15.48 -4.02
CA ASN A 114 7.33 -15.81 -3.34
C ASN A 114 8.28 -14.60 -3.29
N ILE A 115 8.39 -13.85 -4.39
CA ILE A 115 9.15 -12.60 -4.42
C ILE A 115 8.56 -11.61 -3.41
N TYR A 116 7.24 -11.46 -3.41
CA TYR A 116 6.52 -10.65 -2.41
C TYR A 116 6.88 -11.01 -0.96
N TYR A 117 6.85 -12.30 -0.60
CA TYR A 117 7.16 -12.76 0.75
C TYR A 117 8.61 -12.46 1.14
N SER A 118 9.56 -12.47 0.20
CA SER A 118 10.96 -12.11 0.47
C SER A 118 11.12 -10.63 0.88
N LEU A 119 10.27 -9.74 0.38
CA LEU A 119 10.32 -8.30 0.65
C LEU A 119 9.60 -7.90 1.95
N ARG A 120 8.90 -8.84 2.60
CA ARG A 120 8.11 -8.59 3.81
C ARG A 120 8.94 -7.99 4.94
N ASN A 121 10.18 -8.41 5.10
CA ASN A 121 11.05 -7.96 6.18
C ASN A 121 11.43 -6.48 6.05
N ILE A 122 11.48 -5.94 4.83
CA ILE A 122 11.69 -4.49 4.61
C ILE A 122 10.54 -3.71 5.22
N ILE A 123 9.29 -4.10 4.93
CA ILE A 123 8.09 -3.43 5.41
C ILE A 123 7.94 -3.53 6.92
N LEU A 124 8.16 -4.71 7.50
CA LEU A 124 8.09 -4.89 8.95
C LEU A 124 9.17 -4.07 9.67
N THR A 125 10.39 -4.06 9.16
CA THR A 125 11.48 -3.26 9.76
C THR A 125 11.18 -1.77 9.68
N LEU A 126 10.67 -1.27 8.54
CA LEU A 126 10.27 0.13 8.42
C LEU A 126 9.11 0.48 9.37
N LYS A 127 8.13 -0.42 9.54
CA LYS A 127 7.05 -0.24 10.51
C LYS A 127 7.56 -0.10 11.94
N ASP A 128 8.49 -0.97 12.34
CA ASP A 128 9.06 -0.94 13.68
C ASP A 128 9.89 0.33 13.91
N GLN A 129 10.62 0.80 12.89
CA GLN A 129 11.47 1.99 13.00
C GLN A 129 10.68 3.30 12.94
N LEU A 130 9.65 3.38 12.11
CA LEU A 130 8.78 4.57 12.02
C LEU A 130 7.78 4.63 13.18
N ASN A 131 7.36 3.48 13.67
CA ASN A 131 6.46 3.28 14.83
C ASN A 131 5.25 4.23 14.84
N MET A 132 4.64 4.43 13.67
CA MET A 132 3.54 5.38 13.51
C MET A 132 2.23 4.79 14.06
N PRO A 133 1.43 5.52 14.85
CA PRO A 133 0.13 5.07 15.31
C PRO A 133 -0.83 4.91 14.12
N ARG A 134 -1.92 4.17 14.32
CA ARG A 134 -3.00 4.00 13.36
C ARG A 134 -4.02 5.13 13.47
N PRO A 135 -4.77 5.48 12.40
CA PRO A 135 -5.77 6.55 12.45
C PRO A 135 -6.81 6.36 13.57
N TYR A 136 -7.38 5.16 13.70
CA TYR A 136 -8.40 4.89 14.71
C TYR A 136 -7.90 5.08 16.15
N GLN A 137 -6.61 4.86 16.42
CA GLN A 137 -6.01 5.05 17.74
C GLN A 137 -5.95 6.52 18.12
N LEU A 138 -5.92 7.41 17.13
CA LEU A 138 -5.82 8.84 17.36
C LEU A 138 -7.17 9.53 17.53
N LEU A 139 -8.28 8.89 17.14
CA LEU A 139 -9.61 9.51 17.20
C LEU A 139 -10.02 9.94 18.62
N ILE A 140 -9.49 9.30 19.66
CA ILE A 140 -9.70 9.71 21.06
C ILE A 140 -9.19 11.13 21.36
N TYR A 141 -8.23 11.62 20.58
CA TYR A 141 -7.63 12.95 20.74
C TYR A 141 -8.22 14.02 19.81
N TYR A 142 -9.09 13.62 18.88
CA TYR A 142 -9.74 14.48 17.87
C TYR A 142 -11.23 14.15 17.76
N PRO A 143 -12.03 14.37 18.82
CA PRO A 143 -13.43 13.95 18.88
C PRO A 143 -14.32 14.63 17.82
N GLU A 144 -13.87 15.73 17.22
CA GLU A 144 -14.57 16.41 16.14
C GLU A 144 -14.46 15.68 14.79
N ILE A 145 -13.46 14.79 14.63
CA ILE A 145 -13.24 14.06 13.38
C ILE A 145 -13.99 12.72 13.45
N LYS A 146 -14.89 12.51 12.47
CA LYS A 146 -15.69 11.29 12.36
C LYS A 146 -15.23 10.49 11.16
N LEU A 147 -14.68 9.31 11.40
CA LEU A 147 -14.24 8.37 10.37
C LEU A 147 -15.05 7.08 10.44
N ASN A 148 -15.31 6.47 9.27
CA ASN A 148 -15.77 5.09 9.19
C ASN A 148 -14.59 4.16 9.40
N VAL A 149 -14.45 3.60 10.59
CA VAL A 149 -13.32 2.72 10.94
C VAL A 149 -13.66 1.26 10.64
N GLU A 150 -12.81 0.59 9.88
CA GLU A 150 -12.84 -0.85 9.70
C GLU A 150 -11.84 -1.53 10.64
N PHE A 151 -12.31 -2.60 11.30
CA PHE A 151 -11.43 -3.46 12.07
C PHE A 151 -10.81 -4.51 11.17
N SER A 152 -9.48 -4.55 11.13
CA SER A 152 -8.73 -5.56 10.39
C SER A 152 -7.83 -6.33 11.36
N THR A 153 -7.92 -7.66 11.30
CA THR A 153 -7.10 -8.56 12.14
C THR A 153 -5.61 -8.44 11.80
N THR A 154 -5.26 -7.88 10.64
CA THR A 154 -3.88 -7.63 10.22
C THR A 154 -3.34 -6.28 10.70
N ALA A 155 -4.19 -5.40 11.26
CA ALA A 155 -3.83 -4.06 11.71
C ALA A 155 -3.26 -4.03 13.15
N ILE A 156 -2.49 -5.05 13.54
CA ILE A 156 -1.85 -5.16 14.88
C ILE A 156 -0.43 -4.57 14.95
N THR A 157 0.09 -4.07 13.82
CA THR A 157 1.43 -3.46 13.70
C THR A 157 1.33 -1.95 13.46
N ALA A 158 2.43 -1.22 13.61
CA ALA A 158 2.52 0.20 13.28
C ALA A 158 1.98 0.53 11.87
N SER A 159 1.56 1.78 11.66
CA SER A 159 0.82 2.20 10.46
C SER A 159 1.71 2.31 9.22
N ALA A 160 2.74 3.15 9.22
CA ALA A 160 3.59 3.37 8.05
C ALA A 160 4.76 2.37 7.94
N PRO A 161 5.12 1.88 6.74
CA PRO A 161 4.36 1.92 5.48
C PRO A 161 3.10 1.07 5.50
N SER A 162 2.16 1.36 4.60
CA SER A 162 1.03 0.47 4.31
C SER A 162 1.49 -0.78 3.57
N GLY A 163 1.47 -1.93 4.24
CA GLY A 163 1.85 -3.21 3.63
C GLY A 163 1.03 -3.52 2.38
N HIS A 164 -0.31 -3.43 2.49
CA HIS A 164 -1.23 -3.67 1.36
C HIS A 164 -0.93 -2.77 0.17
N CYS A 165 -0.68 -1.47 0.39
CA CYS A 165 -0.31 -0.56 -0.69
C CYS A 165 1.01 -0.99 -1.36
N PHE A 166 2.06 -1.24 -0.57
CA PHE A 166 3.35 -1.68 -1.11
C PHE A 166 3.21 -2.99 -1.90
N TYR A 167 2.44 -3.93 -1.38
CA TYR A 167 2.21 -5.22 -2.01
C TYR A 167 1.34 -5.13 -3.26
N GLY A 168 0.36 -4.23 -3.29
CA GLY A 168 -0.41 -3.94 -4.49
C GLY A 168 0.47 -3.50 -5.64
N LEU A 169 1.38 -2.56 -5.36
CA LEU A 169 2.33 -2.02 -6.34
C LEU A 169 3.31 -3.06 -6.85
N ILE A 170 3.98 -3.78 -5.94
CA ILE A 170 5.01 -4.74 -6.36
C ILE A 170 4.39 -5.91 -7.11
N ASN A 171 3.19 -6.39 -6.71
CA ASN A 171 2.49 -7.45 -7.42
C ASN A 171 2.08 -6.98 -8.81
N GLY A 172 1.47 -5.80 -8.92
CA GLY A 172 1.13 -5.22 -10.22
C GLY A 172 2.33 -5.09 -11.15
N TYR A 173 3.44 -4.58 -10.62
CA TYR A 173 4.66 -4.43 -11.39
C TYR A 173 5.28 -5.76 -11.83
N LEU A 174 5.33 -6.76 -10.96
CA LEU A 174 5.83 -8.09 -11.30
C LEU A 174 4.93 -8.81 -12.31
N ILE A 175 3.60 -8.63 -12.20
CA ILE A 175 2.64 -9.12 -13.19
C ILE A 175 2.93 -8.47 -14.55
N TYR A 176 3.09 -7.14 -14.58
CA TYR A 176 3.45 -6.41 -15.78
C TYR A 176 4.74 -6.96 -16.41
N LEU A 177 5.81 -7.10 -15.63
CA LEU A 177 7.09 -7.62 -16.13
C LEU A 177 6.97 -9.05 -16.67
N SER A 178 6.16 -9.90 -16.03
CA SER A 178 6.00 -11.30 -16.45
C SER A 178 5.34 -11.44 -17.83
N GLU A 179 4.50 -10.48 -18.22
CA GLU A 179 3.74 -10.50 -19.46
C GLU A 179 3.84 -9.15 -20.20
N ARG A 180 5.03 -8.52 -20.17
CA ARG A 180 5.23 -7.14 -20.63
C ARG A 180 4.69 -6.88 -22.03
N LYS A 181 5.05 -7.74 -22.98
CA LYS A 181 4.60 -7.63 -24.37
C LYS A 181 3.07 -7.63 -24.48
N PHE A 182 2.38 -8.38 -23.63
CA PHE A 182 0.92 -8.37 -23.62
C PHE A 182 0.39 -7.01 -23.15
N PHE A 183 0.86 -6.50 -22.02
CA PHE A 183 0.37 -5.24 -21.46
C PHE A 183 0.70 -4.02 -22.32
N ASP A 184 1.92 -3.95 -22.88
CA ASP A 184 2.34 -2.88 -23.81
C ASP A 184 1.44 -2.85 -25.07
N ASN A 185 0.84 -3.98 -25.46
CA ASN A 185 -0.10 -4.07 -26.59
C ASN A 185 -1.58 -4.02 -26.16
N ASN A 186 -1.89 -4.00 -24.87
CA ASN A 186 -3.25 -4.04 -24.33
C ASN A 186 -3.42 -2.96 -23.25
N TYR A 187 -3.35 -1.70 -23.67
CA TYR A 187 -3.34 -0.54 -22.79
C TYR A 187 -4.47 -0.51 -21.74
N ASN A 188 -5.69 -0.92 -22.10
CA ASN A 188 -6.81 -0.99 -21.15
C ASN A 188 -6.57 -1.99 -20.02
N GLU A 189 -5.91 -3.11 -20.30
CA GLU A 189 -5.54 -4.11 -19.31
C GLU A 189 -4.36 -3.61 -18.45
N LEU A 190 -3.43 -2.85 -19.04
CA LEU A 190 -2.37 -2.17 -18.27
C LEU A 190 -2.95 -1.15 -17.28
N ILE A 191 -3.87 -0.30 -17.73
CA ILE A 191 -4.56 0.67 -16.86
C ILE A 191 -5.34 -0.05 -15.76
N THR A 192 -6.04 -1.14 -16.10
CA THR A 192 -6.75 -1.98 -15.12
C THR A 192 -5.80 -2.54 -14.06
N LEU A 193 -4.65 -3.08 -14.47
CA LEU A 193 -3.62 -3.59 -13.57
C LEU A 193 -3.09 -2.50 -12.62
N ILE A 194 -2.79 -1.30 -13.15
CA ILE A 194 -2.31 -0.16 -12.36
C ILE A 194 -3.35 0.27 -11.34
N ASN A 195 -4.60 0.42 -11.75
CA ASN A 195 -5.67 0.83 -10.84
C ASN A 195 -5.89 -0.21 -9.74
N ILE A 196 -5.93 -1.50 -10.08
CA ILE A 196 -5.98 -2.57 -9.06
C ILE A 196 -4.79 -2.45 -8.10
N SER A 197 -3.59 -2.13 -8.59
CA SER A 197 -2.40 -1.98 -7.75
C SER A 197 -2.51 -0.82 -6.76
N LEU A 198 -3.13 0.29 -7.19
CA LEU A 198 -3.33 1.49 -6.37
C LEU A 198 -4.49 1.33 -5.38
N ASP A 199 -5.55 0.63 -5.76
CA ASP A 199 -6.76 0.43 -4.97
C ASP A 199 -6.48 -0.21 -3.60
N PHE A 200 -5.49 -1.10 -3.51
CA PHE A 200 -5.06 -1.68 -2.23
C PHE A 200 -4.63 -0.62 -1.22
N GLY A 201 -4.07 0.50 -1.65
CA GLY A 201 -3.77 1.63 -0.77
C GLY A 201 -5.04 2.39 -0.39
N TYR A 202 -5.87 2.72 -1.39
CA TYR A 202 -7.08 3.51 -1.20
C TYR A 202 -8.09 2.83 -0.28
N HIS A 203 -8.29 1.53 -0.43
CA HIS A 203 -9.15 0.73 0.43
C HIS A 203 -8.75 0.79 1.91
N ARG A 204 -7.45 0.85 2.22
CA ARG A 204 -7.00 1.01 3.61
C ARG A 204 -7.23 2.39 4.17
N ASN A 205 -7.20 3.43 3.32
CA ASN A 205 -7.58 4.77 3.73
C ASN A 205 -9.09 4.87 3.93
N MET A 206 -9.89 4.26 3.04
CA MET A 206 -11.33 4.19 3.19
C MET A 206 -11.75 3.51 4.49
N GLY A 207 -11.06 2.45 4.91
CA GLY A 207 -11.31 1.82 6.20
C GLY A 207 -10.74 2.58 7.41
N ALA A 208 -10.11 3.74 7.23
CA ALA A 208 -9.36 4.46 8.26
C ALA A 208 -8.33 3.57 9.00
N ILE A 209 -7.75 2.60 8.30
CA ILE A 209 -6.74 1.68 8.83
C ILE A 209 -5.34 2.25 8.63
N HIS A 210 -5.16 3.02 7.56
CA HIS A 210 -3.91 3.66 7.18
C HIS A 210 -4.14 5.14 6.86
N PHE A 211 -3.14 5.96 7.16
CA PHE A 211 -3.06 7.33 6.69
C PHE A 211 -2.76 7.38 5.19
N ILE A 212 -3.08 8.50 4.52
CA ILE A 212 -2.64 8.70 3.14
C ILE A 212 -1.10 8.69 3.10
N TYR A 213 -0.46 9.20 4.15
CA TYR A 213 0.98 9.20 4.30
C TYR A 213 1.59 7.78 4.32
N ASP A 214 0.89 6.79 4.86
CA ASP A 214 1.40 5.42 4.89
C ASP A 214 1.55 4.84 3.48
N ASN A 215 0.64 5.20 2.57
CA ASN A 215 0.70 4.81 1.17
C ASN A 215 1.82 5.58 0.45
N TYR A 216 1.99 6.86 0.74
CA TYR A 216 3.15 7.63 0.30
C TYR A 216 4.47 6.92 0.63
N VAL A 217 4.64 6.46 1.88
CA VAL A 217 5.84 5.73 2.30
C VAL A 217 5.97 4.40 1.55
N SER A 218 4.87 3.71 1.31
CA SER A 218 4.85 2.49 0.50
C SER A 218 5.29 2.73 -0.94
N TYR A 219 4.87 3.83 -1.55
CA TYR A 219 5.25 4.19 -2.92
C TYR A 219 6.75 4.47 -3.05
N ILE A 220 7.34 5.28 -2.16
CA ILE A 220 8.79 5.52 -2.19
C ILE A 220 9.58 4.24 -1.90
N THR A 221 9.05 3.36 -1.04
CA THR A 221 9.65 2.06 -0.75
C THR A 221 9.62 1.15 -1.97
N PHE A 222 8.50 1.11 -2.69
CA PHE A 222 8.37 0.40 -3.97
C PHE A 222 9.41 0.89 -4.99
N LEU A 223 9.54 2.22 -5.16
CA LEU A 223 10.52 2.80 -6.09
C LEU A 223 11.96 2.44 -5.70
N ASP A 224 12.32 2.45 -4.42
CA ASP A 224 13.66 2.04 -4.00
C ASP A 224 13.91 0.55 -4.17
N VAL A 225 12.91 -0.30 -3.94
CA VAL A 225 13.01 -1.74 -4.21
C VAL A 225 13.30 -1.97 -5.69
N ILE A 226 12.51 -1.44 -6.61
CA ILE A 226 12.74 -1.66 -8.05
C ILE A 226 14.09 -1.10 -8.51
N ASN A 227 14.55 0.01 -7.92
CA ASN A 227 15.85 0.59 -8.24
C ASN A 227 17.02 -0.27 -7.73
N VAL A 228 17.00 -0.68 -6.46
CA VAL A 228 18.08 -1.46 -5.84
C VAL A 228 18.17 -2.87 -6.42
N TYR A 229 17.02 -3.45 -6.79
CA TYR A 229 16.98 -4.74 -7.48
C TYR A 229 17.20 -4.64 -8.99
N LYS A 230 17.45 -3.43 -9.52
CA LYS A 230 17.69 -3.16 -10.95
C LYS A 230 16.56 -3.66 -11.86
N LEU A 231 15.33 -3.51 -11.39
CA LEU A 231 14.13 -3.79 -12.16
C LEU A 231 13.62 -2.55 -12.91
N ASN A 232 14.07 -1.35 -12.52
CA ASN A 232 13.68 -0.11 -13.20
C ASN A 232 14.33 0.01 -14.59
N ASP A 233 13.50 -0.12 -15.62
CA ASP A 233 13.87 0.00 -17.03
C ASP A 233 13.05 1.10 -17.76
N ASN A 234 12.54 2.09 -17.03
CA ASN A 234 11.71 3.19 -17.56
C ASN A 234 10.54 2.71 -18.43
N ASN A 235 9.82 1.70 -17.96
CA ASN A 235 8.72 1.10 -18.70
C ASN A 235 7.38 1.85 -18.56
N GLU A 236 6.39 1.42 -19.35
CA GLU A 236 5.09 2.07 -19.44
C GLU A 236 4.31 2.01 -18.12
N TYR A 237 4.42 0.91 -17.37
CA TYR A 237 3.81 0.81 -16.05
C TYR A 237 4.33 1.90 -15.10
N LEU A 238 5.65 2.10 -15.04
CA LEU A 238 6.26 3.13 -14.20
C LEU A 238 5.91 4.55 -14.67
N SER A 239 5.78 4.77 -15.98
CA SER A 239 5.35 6.05 -16.54
C SER A 239 3.93 6.39 -16.12
N LEU A 240 3.00 5.45 -16.25
CA LEU A 240 1.57 5.67 -15.96
C LEU A 240 1.28 5.79 -14.47
N ILE A 241 1.99 5.04 -13.63
CA ILE A 241 1.78 5.16 -12.18
C ILE A 241 2.35 6.47 -11.61
N LYS A 242 3.28 7.12 -12.33
CA LYS A 242 3.95 8.34 -11.86
C LYS A 242 2.98 9.50 -11.61
N GLU A 243 1.98 9.73 -12.46
CA GLU A 243 1.09 10.89 -12.27
C GLU A 243 0.27 10.80 -10.96
N PRO A 244 -0.40 9.66 -10.64
CA PRO A 244 -0.98 9.45 -9.32
C PRO A 244 0.01 9.68 -8.17
N LEU A 245 1.26 9.25 -8.34
CA LEU A 245 2.32 9.44 -7.34
C LEU A 245 2.69 10.93 -7.17
N ASP A 246 2.88 11.66 -8.25
CA ASP A 246 3.23 13.08 -8.23
C ASP A 246 2.14 13.91 -7.54
N LYS A 247 0.86 13.52 -7.71
CA LYS A 247 -0.26 14.13 -6.95
C LYS A 247 -0.13 13.88 -5.45
N LEU A 248 0.25 12.68 -5.03
CA LEU A 248 0.51 12.36 -3.62
C LEU A 248 1.75 13.08 -3.09
N PHE A 249 2.84 13.16 -3.86
CA PHE A 249 4.07 13.88 -3.49
C PHE A 249 3.80 15.37 -3.22
N LYS A 250 2.94 16.00 -4.04
CA LYS A 250 2.52 17.40 -3.86
C LYS A 250 1.80 17.63 -2.53
N ILE A 251 0.95 16.71 -2.09
CA ILE A 251 0.24 16.82 -0.80
C ILE A 251 1.25 16.92 0.35
N TYR A 252 2.35 16.16 0.28
CA TYR A 252 3.35 16.09 1.34
C TYR A 252 4.51 17.08 1.20
N ASN A 253 4.48 17.98 0.21
CA ASN A 253 5.57 18.92 -0.10
C ASN A 253 6.95 18.23 -0.21
N VAL A 254 6.98 16.97 -0.64
CA VAL A 254 8.26 16.29 -0.84
C VAL A 254 8.78 16.62 -2.22
N LYS A 255 9.90 17.36 -2.24
CA LYS A 255 10.65 17.72 -3.45
C LYS A 255 11.61 16.61 -3.85
#